data_AF-A0A167BTN4-F1
#
_entry.id   AF-A0A167BTN4-F1
#
_cell.length_a   1.000
_cell.length_b   1.000
_cell.length_c   1.000
_cell.angle_alpha   90.00
_cell.angle_beta   90.00
_cell.angle_gamma   90.00
#
_symmetry.space_group_name_H-M   'P 1'
#
loop_
_entity.id
_entity.type
_entity.pdbx_description
1 polymer ?
#
loop_
_entity_poly.entity_id
_entity_poly.type
_entity_poly.pdbx_seq_one_letter_code
_entity_poly.pdbx_strand_id
1 'polypeptide(L)'
;MPLGPFDRRAKRSRCAICAASHSKCSGSNPCTRCQKRGIRCIFPASPPSGDGTIIMLDRGKIHTAKDFRTPKASHPPAPLSDATTNYLFCFDLFVRRNSFTGREPFFLSDVQNLVKRSGGMQQNPRHYLLNAMLALGAMQTKPLGTLETQKRLRFAMEFYSQSLAELREAVSNFSSSQRDSILWTTLFLGLFELMQDASGQKWLQHMVFGTSQALLASGPATCTSGTMQTFFIQARIFEVCRSIIFNQASFLAAPEWINLTDSLSKTNVVTARHSLDELLKLVVLCSTLRARTAEFIQSISAYSDPESLFPEALSLATEGFDLREALECWKFSAVLPPERHEEMMLSTIYYSATSIYLSGNYDYDLNHWQTIGVGVPTLNLAEIAKHFDNIILTVEKALKTTSLSPLLFLFPLRVAGARAKQKWQQDIVTELLQEVREQFIVADAMLTELGQLWTSRIMVS
;
A
#
# COMPACT_ATOMS: atom_id res chain seq x y z
N MET A 1 16.59 -8.13 -43.09
CA MET A 1 17.03 -6.74 -42.85
C MET A 1 15.82 -5.94 -42.37
N PRO A 2 15.92 -5.21 -41.25
CA PRO A 2 14.83 -4.35 -40.79
C PRO A 2 14.58 -3.25 -41.82
N LEU A 3 13.32 -3.05 -42.20
CA LEU A 3 12.94 -1.95 -43.10
C LEU A 3 12.90 -0.67 -42.26
N GLY A 4 13.67 0.35 -42.68
CA GLY A 4 13.69 1.64 -41.99
C GLY A 4 12.36 2.40 -42.15
N PRO A 5 12.06 3.36 -41.26
CA PRO A 5 10.77 4.07 -41.22
C PRO A 5 10.45 4.89 -42.48
N PHE A 6 11.43 5.12 -43.36
CA PHE A 6 11.25 5.81 -44.65
C PHE A 6 11.19 4.86 -45.87
N ASP A 7 11.20 3.54 -45.65
CA ASP A 7 11.16 2.55 -46.71
C ASP A 7 9.73 2.36 -47.26
N ARG A 8 9.49 2.89 -48.46
CA ARG A 8 8.15 2.88 -49.08
C ARG A 8 7.78 1.53 -49.72
N ARG A 9 8.64 0.50 -49.64
CA ARG A 9 8.33 -0.87 -50.11
C ARG A 9 7.15 -1.52 -49.37
N ALA A 10 6.82 -1.04 -48.16
CA ALA A 10 5.61 -1.48 -47.45
C ALA A 10 4.31 -0.92 -48.05
N LYS A 11 4.37 0.17 -48.84
CA LYS A 11 3.19 0.85 -49.41
C LYS A 11 2.91 0.50 -50.87
N ARG A 12 3.90 0.01 -51.63
CA ARG A 12 3.77 -0.36 -53.05
C ARG A 12 4.65 -1.54 -53.42
N SER A 13 4.15 -2.43 -54.28
CA SER A 13 4.91 -3.52 -54.91
C SER A 13 6.00 -2.96 -55.85
N ARG A 14 6.94 -3.82 -56.29
CA ARG A 14 8.02 -3.42 -57.22
C ARG A 14 7.45 -2.93 -58.55
N CYS A 15 8.07 -1.93 -59.18
CA CYS A 15 7.70 -1.52 -60.54
C CYS A 15 7.98 -2.66 -61.55
N ALA A 16 7.29 -2.67 -62.69
CA ALA A 16 7.36 -3.74 -63.69
C ALA A 16 8.80 -4.01 -64.18
N ILE A 17 9.59 -2.95 -64.40
CA ILE A 17 11.00 -3.06 -64.83
C ILE A 17 11.87 -3.71 -63.76
N CYS A 18 11.72 -3.33 -62.49
CA CYS A 18 12.48 -3.93 -61.40
C CYS A 18 12.04 -5.37 -61.11
N ALA A 19 10.74 -5.65 -61.27
CA ALA A 19 10.19 -6.99 -61.16
C ALA A 19 10.78 -7.91 -62.24
N ALA A 20 10.68 -7.53 -63.53
CA ALA A 20 11.20 -8.31 -64.65
C ALA A 20 12.72 -8.52 -64.60
N SER A 21 13.48 -7.55 -64.07
CA SER A 21 14.93 -7.64 -63.94
C SER A 21 15.42 -8.19 -62.59
N HIS A 22 14.51 -8.75 -61.77
CA HIS A 22 14.79 -9.34 -60.45
C HIS A 22 15.62 -8.43 -59.53
N SER A 23 15.43 -7.12 -59.65
CA SER A 23 16.28 -6.13 -59.00
C SER A 23 15.60 -5.37 -57.88
N LYS A 24 16.41 -4.82 -56.96
CA LYS A 24 15.90 -4.03 -55.83
C LYS A 24 15.20 -2.75 -56.35
N CYS A 25 13.93 -2.61 -56.00
CA CYS A 25 13.10 -1.43 -56.27
C CYS A 25 12.97 -0.60 -54.98
N SER A 26 13.10 0.73 -55.08
CA SER A 26 12.93 1.64 -53.93
C SER A 26 11.46 1.94 -53.58
N GLY A 27 10.50 1.56 -54.44
CA GLY A 27 9.06 1.83 -54.26
C GLY A 27 8.62 3.29 -54.46
N SER A 28 9.54 4.22 -54.70
CA SER A 28 9.23 5.59 -55.14
C SER A 28 8.79 5.62 -56.61
N ASN A 29 8.05 6.66 -57.05
CA ASN A 29 7.69 6.84 -58.46
C ASN A 29 8.20 8.20 -58.99
N PRO A 30 9.23 8.22 -59.87
CA PRO A 30 9.98 7.07 -60.37
C PRO A 30 10.87 6.42 -59.28
N CYS A 31 11.18 5.13 -59.44
CA CYS A 31 12.07 4.43 -58.51
C CYS A 31 13.53 4.82 -58.76
N THR A 32 14.38 4.80 -57.72
CA THR A 32 15.77 5.31 -57.78
C THR A 32 16.58 4.63 -58.89
N ARG A 33 16.36 3.33 -59.12
CA ARG A 33 17.02 2.57 -60.19
C ARG A 33 16.54 2.98 -61.58
N CYS A 34 15.24 3.11 -61.79
CA CYS A 34 14.67 3.54 -63.08
C CYS A 34 15.10 4.97 -63.42
N GLN A 35 15.10 5.87 -62.43
CA GLN A 35 15.57 7.24 -62.59
C GLN A 35 17.05 7.29 -63.00
N LYS A 36 17.93 6.55 -62.30
CA LYS A 36 19.37 6.52 -62.63
C LYS A 36 19.68 5.94 -64.01
N ARG A 37 18.84 5.04 -64.54
CA ARG A 37 19.05 4.44 -65.86
C ARG A 37 18.31 5.15 -67.00
N GLY A 38 17.57 6.23 -66.71
CA GLY A 38 16.76 6.92 -67.70
C GLY A 38 15.62 6.06 -68.28
N ILE A 39 15.17 5.03 -67.56
CA ILE A 39 14.15 4.08 -68.03
C ILE A 39 12.80 4.44 -67.39
N ARG A 40 11.73 4.41 -68.18
CA ARG A 40 10.37 4.70 -67.72
C ARG A 40 9.94 3.76 -66.59
N CYS A 41 9.54 4.31 -65.46
CA CYS A 41 9.12 3.57 -64.28
C CYS A 41 7.59 3.41 -64.27
N ILE A 42 7.09 2.17 -64.33
CA ILE A 42 5.65 1.88 -64.35
C ILE A 42 5.32 0.90 -63.24
N PHE A 43 4.39 1.28 -62.36
CA PHE A 43 3.80 0.39 -61.36
C PHE A 43 2.47 -0.14 -61.91
N PRO A 44 2.25 -1.46 -61.94
CA PRO A 44 0.97 -2.01 -62.36
C PRO A 44 -0.14 -1.57 -61.39
N ALA A 45 -1.30 -1.19 -61.94
CA ALA A 45 -2.49 -0.90 -61.13
C ALA A 45 -3.04 -2.21 -60.54
N SER A 46 -3.59 -2.16 -59.34
CA SER A 46 -4.26 -3.30 -58.72
C SER A 46 -5.50 -3.70 -59.55
N PRO A 47 -5.69 -4.99 -59.88
CA PRO A 47 -6.86 -5.40 -60.65
C PRO A 47 -8.16 -5.28 -59.82
N PRO A 48 -9.28 -4.88 -60.46
CA PRO A 48 -10.60 -4.90 -59.84
C PRO A 48 -11.09 -6.34 -59.65
N SER A 49 -11.80 -6.56 -58.54
CA SER A 49 -12.28 -7.86 -58.05
C SER A 49 -13.41 -8.42 -58.93
N GLY A 50 -13.31 -9.66 -59.41
CA GLY A 50 -14.39 -10.41 -60.07
C GLY A 50 -13.93 -11.76 -60.64
N ASP A 51 -14.68 -12.83 -60.32
CA ASP A 51 -14.55 -14.27 -60.66
C ASP A 51 -14.06 -14.61 -62.09
N GLY A 52 -13.41 -15.74 -62.42
CA GLY A 52 -13.04 -16.95 -61.67
C GLY A 52 -12.92 -18.14 -62.64
N THR A 53 -11.85 -18.95 -62.57
CA THR A 53 -11.87 -20.40 -62.88
C THR A 53 -10.69 -21.10 -62.18
N ILE A 54 -11.00 -22.27 -61.64
CA ILE A 54 -10.37 -22.96 -60.51
C ILE A 54 -9.39 -24.05 -61.00
N ILE A 55 -8.29 -24.28 -60.27
CA ILE A 55 -7.73 -25.63 -60.09
C ILE A 55 -7.48 -25.84 -58.58
N MET A 56 -8.18 -26.82 -58.01
CA MET A 56 -8.12 -27.23 -56.61
C MET A 56 -6.88 -28.09 -56.36
N LEU A 57 -6.24 -27.89 -55.22
CA LEU A 57 -5.62 -28.97 -54.44
C LEU A 57 -5.72 -28.63 -52.95
N ASP A 58 -6.10 -29.67 -52.22
CA ASP A 58 -6.83 -29.68 -50.96
C ASP A 58 -5.95 -29.40 -49.74
N ARG A 59 -6.38 -28.44 -48.90
CA ARG A 59 -6.63 -28.58 -47.45
C ARG A 59 -6.46 -27.25 -46.72
N GLY A 60 -7.59 -26.76 -46.23
CA GLY A 60 -7.68 -26.43 -44.81
C GLY A 60 -7.64 -24.96 -44.41
N LYS A 61 -8.82 -24.36 -44.48
CA LYS A 61 -9.34 -23.29 -43.59
C LYS A 61 -8.83 -21.88 -43.90
N ILE A 62 -9.74 -21.05 -44.45
CA ILE A 62 -10.48 -20.01 -43.72
C ILE A 62 -11.35 -19.25 -44.74
N HIS A 63 -12.67 -19.39 -44.63
CA HIS A 63 -13.62 -18.49 -45.28
C HIS A 63 -13.95 -17.34 -44.31
N THR A 64 -13.73 -16.11 -44.76
CA THR A 64 -14.47 -14.92 -44.31
C THR A 64 -15.79 -14.81 -45.06
N ALA A 65 -16.82 -14.44 -44.32
CA ALA A 65 -18.21 -14.31 -44.74
C ALA A 65 -18.57 -12.88 -45.20
N LYS A 66 -19.12 -12.79 -46.40
CA LYS A 66 -20.18 -11.86 -46.88
C LYS A 66 -20.74 -12.61 -48.10
N ASP A 67 -21.88 -13.29 -48.08
CA ASP A 67 -23.18 -12.87 -47.62
C ASP A 67 -24.03 -14.09 -47.23
N PHE A 68 -24.67 -14.06 -46.07
CA PHE A 68 -25.94 -14.75 -45.86
C PHE A 68 -26.78 -13.94 -44.86
N ARG A 69 -27.94 -13.45 -45.33
CA ARG A 69 -29.00 -12.89 -44.48
C ARG A 69 -29.91 -14.03 -44.03
N THR A 70 -29.98 -14.25 -42.71
CA THR A 70 -31.05 -14.78 -41.80
C THR A 70 -30.42 -15.66 -40.72
N PRO A 71 -30.93 -15.74 -39.47
CA PRO A 71 -31.96 -14.97 -38.75
C PRO A 71 -31.34 -14.04 -37.68
N LYS A 72 -32.14 -13.31 -36.87
CA LYS A 72 -31.67 -12.65 -35.64
C LYS A 72 -31.13 -13.72 -34.67
N ALA A 73 -29.88 -14.11 -34.83
CA ALA A 73 -29.12 -14.69 -33.74
C ALA A 73 -28.63 -13.52 -32.90
N SER A 74 -29.00 -13.50 -31.62
CA SER A 74 -28.33 -12.68 -30.62
C SER A 74 -26.84 -13.00 -30.71
N HIS A 75 -26.08 -12.17 -31.42
CA HIS A 75 -24.64 -12.16 -31.24
C HIS A 75 -24.42 -11.90 -29.76
N PRO A 76 -23.69 -12.78 -29.04
CA PRO A 76 -23.14 -12.36 -27.76
C PRO A 76 -22.42 -11.05 -28.09
N PRO A 77 -22.70 -9.94 -27.37
CA PRO A 77 -21.93 -8.73 -27.57
C PRO A 77 -20.45 -9.14 -27.51
N ALA A 78 -19.63 -8.58 -28.41
CA ALA A 78 -18.17 -8.67 -28.26
C ALA A 78 -17.88 -8.44 -26.76
N PRO A 79 -17.08 -9.29 -26.08
CA PRO A 79 -16.92 -9.14 -24.65
C PRO A 79 -16.41 -7.72 -24.44
N LEU A 80 -17.30 -6.88 -23.88
CA LEU A 80 -16.92 -5.64 -23.24
C LEU A 80 -15.71 -6.03 -22.39
N SER A 81 -14.61 -5.27 -22.41
CA SER A 81 -13.53 -5.52 -21.46
C SER A 81 -14.18 -5.60 -20.09
N ASP A 82 -14.25 -6.80 -19.52
CA ASP A 82 -15.09 -7.04 -18.35
C ASP A 82 -14.58 -6.08 -17.26
N ALA A 83 -15.48 -5.24 -16.73
CA ALA A 83 -15.12 -4.24 -15.73
C ALA A 83 -14.37 -4.90 -14.56
N THR A 84 -14.72 -6.15 -14.26
CA THR A 84 -14.04 -7.04 -13.32
C THR A 84 -12.56 -7.24 -13.66
N THR A 85 -12.23 -7.57 -14.90
CA THR A 85 -10.83 -7.77 -15.34
C THR A 85 -10.03 -6.48 -15.25
N ASN A 86 -10.63 -5.34 -15.61
CA ASN A 86 -9.99 -4.04 -15.49
C ASN A 86 -9.70 -3.68 -14.02
N TYR A 87 -10.67 -3.88 -13.12
CA TYR A 87 -10.48 -3.57 -11.72
C TYR A 87 -9.53 -4.53 -11.00
N LEU A 88 -9.42 -5.80 -11.43
CA LEU A 88 -8.35 -6.68 -10.96
C LEU A 88 -6.96 -6.19 -11.37
N PHE A 89 -6.80 -5.74 -12.61
CA PHE A 89 -5.56 -5.09 -13.03
C PHE A 89 -5.27 -3.82 -12.20
N CYS A 90 -6.30 -3.04 -11.88
CA CYS A 90 -6.16 -1.86 -11.02
C CYS A 90 -5.84 -2.20 -9.56
N PHE A 91 -6.30 -3.35 -9.06
CA PHE A 91 -5.90 -3.88 -7.75
C PHE A 91 -4.41 -4.23 -7.72
N ASP A 92 -3.89 -4.89 -8.76
CA ASP A 92 -2.46 -5.16 -8.88
C ASP A 92 -1.64 -3.86 -8.89
N LEU A 93 -2.14 -2.81 -9.57
CA LEU A 93 -1.53 -1.48 -9.53
C LEU A 93 -1.61 -0.82 -8.15
N PHE A 94 -2.74 -0.99 -7.43
CA PHE A 94 -2.90 -0.48 -6.07
C PHE A 94 -1.82 -1.07 -5.15
N VAL A 95 -1.68 -2.40 -5.15
CA VAL A 95 -0.68 -3.12 -4.34
C VAL A 95 0.74 -2.66 -4.67
N ARG A 96 1.07 -2.54 -5.95
CA ARG A 96 2.41 -2.07 -6.39
C ARG A 96 2.70 -0.61 -6.06
N ARG A 97 1.67 0.20 -5.77
CA ARG A 97 1.80 1.61 -5.38
C ARG A 97 1.61 1.84 -3.88
N ASN A 98 1.41 0.76 -3.12
CA ASN A 98 1.14 0.80 -1.69
C ASN A 98 1.97 -0.28 -0.99
N SER A 99 3.30 -0.19 -1.10
CA SER A 99 4.20 -1.03 -0.34
C SER A 99 4.09 -0.69 1.15
N PHE A 100 3.78 -1.70 1.97
CA PHE A 100 3.65 -1.55 3.42
C PHE A 100 4.97 -1.77 4.18
N THR A 101 5.98 -2.30 3.49
CA THR A 101 7.28 -2.65 4.11
C THR A 101 8.47 -2.02 3.40
N GLY A 102 8.26 -1.39 2.23
CA GLY A 102 9.35 -0.96 1.34
C GLY A 102 10.08 -2.12 0.67
N ARG A 103 9.49 -3.32 0.70
CA ARG A 103 9.98 -4.53 0.01
C ARG A 103 9.02 -4.90 -1.12
N GLU A 104 9.50 -5.68 -2.09
CA GLU A 104 8.69 -6.20 -3.20
C GLU A 104 7.43 -6.94 -2.70
N PRO A 105 6.25 -6.74 -3.34
CA PRO A 105 4.98 -7.28 -2.88
C PRO A 105 4.82 -8.77 -3.25
N PHE A 106 5.68 -9.64 -2.71
CA PHE A 106 5.63 -11.09 -2.93
C PHE A 106 4.28 -11.72 -2.52
N PHE A 107 3.50 -11.04 -1.67
CA PHE A 107 2.18 -11.49 -1.25
C PHE A 107 1.13 -11.50 -2.36
N LEU A 108 1.35 -10.78 -3.46
CA LEU A 108 0.37 -10.69 -4.53
C LEU A 108 0.09 -12.07 -5.15
N SER A 109 1.13 -12.88 -5.37
CA SER A 109 0.96 -14.25 -5.87
C SER A 109 0.24 -15.16 -4.88
N ASP A 110 0.48 -14.96 -3.58
CA ASP A 110 -0.19 -15.72 -2.52
C ASP A 110 -1.70 -15.45 -2.53
N VAL A 111 -2.09 -14.18 -2.56
CA VAL A 111 -3.49 -13.73 -2.62
C VAL A 111 -4.17 -14.23 -3.89
N GLN A 112 -3.53 -14.11 -5.05
CA GLN A 112 -4.06 -14.59 -6.31
C GLN A 112 -4.28 -16.12 -6.30
N ASN A 113 -3.38 -16.87 -5.65
CA ASN A 113 -3.53 -18.32 -5.49
C ASN A 113 -4.66 -18.68 -4.52
N LEU A 114 -4.86 -17.91 -3.44
CA LEU A 114 -5.99 -18.10 -2.52
C LEU A 114 -7.33 -17.95 -3.25
N VAL A 115 -7.50 -16.89 -4.05
CA VAL A 115 -8.72 -16.68 -4.86
C VAL A 115 -8.97 -17.86 -5.81
N LYS A 116 -7.94 -18.35 -6.51
CA LYS A 116 -8.05 -19.50 -7.43
C LYS A 116 -8.48 -20.78 -6.70
N ARG A 117 -7.95 -21.03 -5.51
CA ARG A 117 -8.28 -22.22 -4.70
C ARG A 117 -9.71 -22.15 -4.18
N SER A 118 -10.16 -20.98 -3.73
CA SER A 118 -11.54 -20.78 -3.26
C SER A 118 -12.58 -20.98 -4.37
N GLY A 119 -12.21 -20.76 -5.64
CA GLY A 119 -13.09 -20.98 -6.80
C GLY A 119 -13.25 -22.46 -7.23
N GLY A 120 -12.36 -23.36 -6.81
CA GLY A 120 -12.25 -24.71 -7.38
C GLY A 120 -12.95 -25.86 -6.63
N MET A 121 -13.50 -25.61 -5.43
CA MET A 121 -13.90 -26.70 -4.50
C MET A 121 -15.35 -26.66 -3.99
N GLN A 122 -16.17 -25.65 -4.32
CA GLN A 122 -17.54 -25.52 -3.80
C GLN A 122 -18.57 -25.32 -4.90
N GLN A 123 -19.78 -25.85 -4.71
CA GLN A 123 -20.94 -25.67 -5.61
C GLN A 123 -21.41 -24.20 -5.70
N ASN A 124 -21.02 -23.37 -4.71
CA ASN A 124 -21.13 -21.91 -4.72
C ASN A 124 -19.81 -21.33 -4.20
N PRO A 125 -18.84 -20.97 -5.06
CA PRO A 125 -17.61 -20.34 -4.61
C PRO A 125 -17.92 -18.99 -3.96
N ARG A 126 -17.69 -18.87 -2.66
CA ARG A 126 -17.76 -17.55 -2.00
C ARG A 126 -16.55 -16.73 -2.45
N HIS A 127 -16.82 -15.52 -2.93
CA HIS A 127 -15.86 -14.66 -3.59
C HIS A 127 -15.47 -13.45 -2.72
N TYR A 128 -15.72 -13.48 -1.40
CA TYR A 128 -15.44 -12.35 -0.50
C TYR A 128 -14.04 -11.73 -0.68
N LEU A 129 -12.98 -12.54 -0.82
CA LEU A 129 -11.63 -12.02 -1.09
C LEU A 129 -11.52 -11.34 -2.46
N LEU A 130 -12.06 -11.97 -3.50
CA LEU A 130 -12.11 -11.40 -4.85
C LEU A 130 -12.91 -10.08 -4.87
N ASN A 131 -14.05 -10.04 -4.16
CA ASN A 131 -14.89 -8.86 -4.05
C ASN A 131 -14.17 -7.71 -3.33
N ALA A 132 -13.39 -8.00 -2.28
CA ALA A 132 -12.55 -6.99 -1.63
C ALA A 132 -11.46 -6.45 -2.56
N MET A 133 -10.81 -7.33 -3.34
CA MET A 133 -9.82 -6.92 -4.36
C MET A 133 -10.45 -6.01 -5.42
N LEU A 134 -11.65 -6.37 -5.91
CA LEU A 134 -12.40 -5.58 -6.89
C LEU A 134 -12.80 -4.20 -6.35
N ALA A 135 -13.23 -4.12 -5.09
CA ALA A 135 -13.56 -2.85 -4.44
C ALA A 135 -12.35 -1.91 -4.37
N LEU A 136 -11.19 -2.40 -3.92
CA LEU A 136 -9.94 -1.62 -3.89
C LEU A 136 -9.47 -1.25 -5.30
N GLY A 137 -9.51 -2.20 -6.23
CA GLY A 137 -9.12 -1.98 -7.62
C GLY A 137 -9.96 -0.90 -8.29
N ALA A 138 -11.27 -0.87 -8.02
CA ALA A 138 -12.15 0.20 -8.47
C ALA A 138 -11.69 1.56 -7.93
N MET A 139 -11.33 1.65 -6.65
CA MET A 139 -10.88 2.90 -6.03
C MET A 139 -9.56 3.46 -6.56
N GLN A 140 -8.69 2.63 -7.13
CA GLN A 140 -7.39 3.05 -7.66
C GLN A 140 -7.47 3.86 -8.96
N THR A 141 -8.55 3.74 -9.72
CA THR A 141 -8.67 4.40 -11.04
C THR A 141 -8.85 5.91 -10.90
N LYS A 142 -8.15 6.74 -11.69
CA LYS A 142 -8.42 8.20 -11.73
C LYS A 142 -9.48 8.48 -12.81
N PRO A 143 -10.72 8.87 -12.44
CA PRO A 143 -11.80 9.03 -13.40
C PRO A 143 -11.66 10.32 -14.23
N LEU A 144 -12.01 10.24 -15.52
CA LEU A 144 -12.06 11.39 -16.44
C LEU A 144 -13.47 12.03 -16.45
N GLY A 145 -13.95 12.45 -15.28
CA GLY A 145 -15.22 13.19 -15.13
C GLY A 145 -16.20 12.59 -14.11
N THR A 146 -17.18 13.40 -13.69
CA THR A 146 -18.09 13.13 -12.56
C THR A 146 -18.91 11.85 -12.71
N LEU A 147 -19.40 11.57 -13.91
CA LEU A 147 -20.23 10.37 -14.16
C LEU A 147 -19.43 9.08 -13.98
N GLU A 148 -18.17 9.06 -14.43
CA GLU A 148 -17.30 7.91 -14.30
C GLU A 148 -16.87 7.70 -12.85
N THR A 149 -16.61 8.79 -12.12
CA THR A 149 -16.40 8.77 -10.66
C THR A 149 -17.54 8.09 -9.93
N GLN A 150 -18.79 8.43 -10.26
CA GLN A 150 -19.99 7.88 -9.62
C GLN A 150 -20.18 6.39 -9.93
N LYS A 151 -19.98 5.97 -11.20
CA LYS A 151 -20.07 4.56 -11.59
C LYS A 151 -19.05 3.70 -10.85
N ARG A 152 -17.80 4.14 -10.84
CA ARG A 152 -16.70 3.49 -10.12
C ARG A 152 -17.00 3.37 -8.63
N LEU A 153 -17.45 4.46 -7.99
CA LEU A 153 -17.76 4.46 -6.56
C LEU A 153 -18.90 3.49 -6.25
N ARG A 154 -19.96 3.47 -7.09
CA ARG A 154 -21.06 2.52 -6.95
C ARG A 154 -20.58 1.08 -7.05
N PHE A 155 -19.76 0.77 -8.06
CA PHE A 155 -19.16 -0.55 -8.22
C PHE A 155 -18.34 -0.94 -6.98
N ALA A 156 -17.48 -0.03 -6.51
CA ALA A 156 -16.62 -0.29 -5.37
C ALA A 156 -17.44 -0.55 -4.09
N MET A 157 -18.49 0.24 -3.85
CA MET A 157 -19.40 0.06 -2.71
C MET A 157 -20.21 -1.23 -2.79
N GLU A 158 -20.66 -1.63 -3.99
CA GLU A 158 -21.41 -2.87 -4.21
C GLU A 158 -20.54 -4.09 -3.84
N PHE A 159 -19.32 -4.16 -4.40
CA PHE A 159 -18.40 -5.25 -4.12
C PHE A 159 -17.84 -5.24 -2.69
N TYR A 160 -17.62 -4.07 -2.09
CA TYR A 160 -17.34 -3.95 -0.66
C TYR A 160 -18.48 -4.55 0.18
N SER A 161 -19.73 -4.18 -0.11
CA SER A 161 -20.90 -4.65 0.64
C SER A 161 -21.10 -6.16 0.49
N GLN A 162 -20.93 -6.68 -0.73
CA GLN A 162 -21.02 -8.12 -1.00
C GLN A 162 -19.89 -8.89 -0.28
N SER A 163 -18.66 -8.39 -0.36
CA SER A 163 -17.52 -8.98 0.35
C SER A 163 -17.77 -9.06 1.85
N LEU A 164 -18.28 -7.98 2.46
CA LEU A 164 -18.58 -7.93 3.89
C LEU A 164 -19.69 -8.93 4.29
N ALA A 165 -20.75 -9.06 3.48
CA ALA A 165 -21.83 -10.01 3.73
C ALA A 165 -21.33 -11.46 3.69
N GLU A 166 -20.59 -11.82 2.65
CA GLU A 166 -20.02 -13.16 2.49
C GLU A 166 -18.93 -13.46 3.54
N LEU A 167 -18.13 -12.46 3.94
CA LEU A 167 -17.12 -12.59 4.99
C LEU A 167 -17.77 -12.89 6.35
N ARG A 168 -18.88 -12.19 6.69
CA ARG A 168 -19.63 -12.47 7.92
C ARG A 168 -20.13 -13.91 7.96
N GLU A 169 -20.62 -14.42 6.84
CA GLU A 169 -21.06 -15.81 6.72
C GLU A 169 -19.88 -16.80 6.83
N ALA A 170 -18.71 -16.46 6.28
CA ALA A 170 -17.49 -17.27 6.38
C ALA A 170 -16.94 -17.29 7.82
N VAL A 171 -16.94 -16.17 8.52
CA VAL A 171 -16.53 -16.08 9.94
C VAL A 171 -17.49 -16.85 10.83
N SER A 172 -18.80 -16.77 10.58
CA SER A 172 -19.81 -17.51 11.36
C SER A 172 -19.70 -19.03 11.17
N ASN A 173 -19.25 -19.48 9.98
CA ASN A 173 -19.03 -20.88 9.64
C ASN A 173 -17.54 -21.20 9.49
N PHE A 174 -16.72 -20.68 10.41
CA PHE A 174 -15.27 -20.70 10.30
C PHE A 174 -14.71 -22.12 10.09
N SER A 175 -13.86 -22.26 9.06
CA SER A 175 -12.99 -23.42 8.86
C SER A 175 -11.52 -23.01 8.77
N SER A 176 -10.62 -23.87 9.24
CA SER A 176 -9.17 -23.62 9.15
C SER A 176 -8.68 -23.43 7.72
N SER A 177 -9.35 -24.04 6.74
CA SER A 177 -9.06 -23.90 5.31
C SER A 177 -9.37 -22.52 4.73
N GLN A 178 -10.18 -21.70 5.41
CA GLN A 178 -10.57 -20.36 4.97
C GLN A 178 -9.81 -19.24 5.70
N ARG A 179 -9.01 -19.57 6.71
CA ARG A 179 -8.31 -18.61 7.58
C ARG A 179 -7.58 -17.52 6.79
N ASP A 180 -6.72 -17.92 5.86
CA ASP A 180 -5.90 -16.97 5.09
C ASP A 180 -6.78 -16.03 4.26
N SER A 181 -7.80 -16.56 3.59
CA SER A 181 -8.74 -15.77 2.80
C SER A 181 -9.50 -14.78 3.67
N ILE A 182 -9.95 -15.21 4.85
CA ILE A 182 -10.63 -14.34 5.83
C ILE A 182 -9.70 -13.19 6.24
N LEU A 183 -8.47 -13.49 6.63
CA LEU A 183 -7.50 -12.48 7.07
C LEU A 183 -7.17 -11.46 5.98
N TRP A 184 -6.80 -11.92 4.78
CA TRP A 184 -6.55 -11.02 3.65
C TRP A 184 -7.76 -10.16 3.29
N THR A 185 -8.97 -10.73 3.37
CA THR A 185 -10.20 -9.98 3.12
C THR A 185 -10.39 -8.89 4.15
N THR A 186 -10.19 -9.19 5.44
CA THR A 186 -10.32 -8.16 6.50
C THR A 186 -9.34 -7.01 6.27
N LEU A 187 -8.07 -7.31 5.93
CA LEU A 187 -7.08 -6.28 5.65
C LEU A 187 -7.51 -5.40 4.46
N PHE A 188 -7.96 -5.99 3.35
CA PHE A 188 -8.37 -5.23 2.16
C PHE A 188 -9.64 -4.41 2.36
N LEU A 189 -10.61 -4.92 3.11
CA LEU A 189 -11.80 -4.15 3.48
C LEU A 189 -11.43 -2.99 4.42
N GLY A 190 -10.50 -3.20 5.35
CA GLY A 190 -9.97 -2.11 6.19
C GLY A 190 -9.28 -1.03 5.36
N LEU A 191 -8.45 -1.41 4.38
CA LEU A 191 -7.83 -0.43 3.46
C LEU A 191 -8.88 0.36 2.67
N PHE A 192 -9.94 -0.31 2.21
CA PHE A 192 -11.04 0.36 1.53
C PHE A 192 -11.74 1.39 2.44
N GLU A 193 -11.95 1.04 3.70
CA GLU A 193 -12.56 1.94 4.70
C GLU A 193 -11.70 3.19 4.93
N LEU A 194 -10.37 3.08 4.95
CA LEU A 194 -9.46 4.24 5.05
C LEU A 194 -9.54 5.18 3.85
N MET A 195 -9.99 4.69 2.68
CA MET A 195 -10.22 5.51 1.49
C MET A 195 -11.58 6.19 1.47
N GLN A 196 -12.54 5.73 2.29
CA GLN A 196 -13.94 6.19 2.25
C GLN A 196 -14.42 6.88 3.53
N ASP A 197 -13.79 6.60 4.67
CA ASP A 197 -14.20 7.11 5.98
C ASP A 197 -13.15 8.09 6.53
N ALA A 198 -13.47 9.38 6.45
CA ALA A 198 -12.62 10.46 6.94
C ALA A 198 -12.35 10.38 8.45
N SER A 199 -13.25 9.74 9.21
CA SER A 199 -13.12 9.62 10.66
C SER A 199 -12.12 8.53 11.09
N GLY A 200 -11.86 7.55 10.22
CA GLY A 200 -11.09 6.34 10.55
C GLY A 200 -11.76 5.38 11.53
N GLN A 201 -12.98 5.66 12.01
CA GLN A 201 -13.64 4.86 13.03
C GLN A 201 -14.06 3.49 12.53
N LYS A 202 -14.53 3.39 11.27
CA LYS A 202 -14.86 2.08 10.67
C LYS A 202 -13.63 1.19 10.59
N TRP A 203 -12.53 1.74 10.08
CA TRP A 203 -11.25 1.03 10.02
C TRP A 203 -10.77 0.62 11.40
N LEU A 204 -10.87 1.49 12.42
CA LEU A 204 -10.45 1.15 13.77
C LEU A 204 -11.25 -0.05 14.31
N GLN A 205 -12.57 -0.03 14.15
CA GLN A 205 -13.42 -1.17 14.55
C GLN A 205 -13.06 -2.43 13.76
N HIS A 206 -12.84 -2.31 12.45
CA HIS A 206 -12.46 -3.41 11.57
C HIS A 206 -11.12 -4.03 11.97
N MET A 207 -10.11 -3.20 12.20
CA MET A 207 -8.79 -3.66 12.61
C MET A 207 -8.83 -4.31 13.97
N VAL A 208 -9.41 -3.64 14.98
CA VAL A 208 -9.43 -4.14 16.35
C VAL A 208 -10.23 -5.43 16.45
N PHE A 209 -11.47 -5.47 15.94
CA PHE A 209 -12.39 -6.59 16.16
C PHE A 209 -12.40 -7.61 15.02
N GLY A 210 -11.82 -7.29 13.86
CA GLY A 210 -11.69 -8.19 12.71
C GLY A 210 -10.26 -8.71 12.57
N THR A 211 -9.38 -7.89 12.01
CA THR A 211 -8.03 -8.32 11.60
C THR A 211 -7.15 -8.75 12.78
N SER A 212 -7.04 -7.91 13.81
CA SER A 212 -6.18 -8.18 14.98
C SER A 212 -6.71 -9.35 15.81
N GLN A 213 -8.04 -9.46 16.03
CA GLN A 213 -8.62 -10.63 16.72
C GLN A 213 -8.46 -11.92 15.92
N ALA A 214 -8.65 -11.91 14.61
CA ALA A 214 -8.46 -13.10 13.78
C ALA A 214 -6.99 -13.56 13.76
N LEU A 215 -6.05 -12.61 13.76
CA LEU A 215 -4.62 -12.90 13.84
C LEU A 215 -4.24 -13.45 15.23
N LEU A 216 -4.74 -12.83 16.30
CA LEU A 216 -4.64 -13.30 17.68
C LEU A 216 -5.14 -14.73 17.84
N ALA A 217 -6.36 -15.01 17.37
CA ALA A 217 -6.99 -16.33 17.43
C ALA A 217 -6.24 -17.39 16.61
N SER A 218 -5.53 -16.98 15.55
CA SER A 218 -4.68 -17.88 14.77
C SER A 218 -3.39 -18.24 15.50
N GLY A 219 -2.90 -17.36 16.38
CA GLY A 219 -1.69 -17.53 17.17
C GLY A 219 -0.39 -17.40 16.35
N PRO A 220 0.72 -17.02 17.00
CA PRO A 220 1.98 -16.70 16.31
C PRO A 220 2.60 -17.90 15.59
N ALA A 221 2.36 -19.12 16.07
CA ALA A 221 2.90 -20.35 15.46
C ALA A 221 2.44 -20.54 14.00
N THR A 222 1.23 -20.08 13.66
CA THR A 222 0.70 -20.15 12.29
C THR A 222 1.38 -19.17 11.34
N CYS A 223 2.03 -18.13 11.86
CA CYS A 223 2.68 -17.07 11.09
C CYS A 223 4.17 -17.32 10.84
N THR A 224 4.66 -18.53 11.09
CA THR A 224 6.08 -18.89 10.95
C THR A 224 6.51 -19.18 9.51
N SER A 225 5.57 -19.54 8.63
CA SER A 225 5.85 -19.80 7.21
C SER A 225 4.62 -19.58 6.32
N GLY A 226 4.85 -19.55 5.01
CA GLY A 226 3.79 -19.53 3.99
C GLY A 226 2.98 -18.24 3.96
N THR A 227 1.74 -18.36 3.47
CA THR A 227 0.78 -17.27 3.28
C THR A 227 0.47 -16.48 4.55
N MET A 228 0.45 -17.16 5.70
CA MET A 228 0.22 -16.55 7.02
C MET A 228 1.41 -15.73 7.50
N GLN A 229 2.64 -16.19 7.26
CA GLN A 229 3.84 -15.38 7.49
C GLN A 229 3.83 -14.12 6.64
N THR A 230 3.52 -14.27 5.35
CA THR A 230 3.40 -13.15 4.43
C THR A 230 2.34 -12.15 4.89
N PHE A 231 1.16 -12.63 5.27
CA PHE A 231 0.09 -11.80 5.82
C PHE A 231 0.56 -11.03 7.07
N PHE A 232 1.16 -11.72 8.04
CA PHE A 232 1.65 -11.11 9.28
C PHE A 232 2.63 -9.97 9.00
N ILE A 233 3.59 -10.18 8.09
CA ILE A 233 4.59 -9.16 7.71
C ILE A 233 3.91 -7.90 7.14
N GLN A 234 2.87 -8.06 6.31
CA GLN A 234 2.16 -6.93 5.71
C GLN A 234 1.19 -6.25 6.68
N ALA A 235 0.48 -7.02 7.51
CA ALA A 235 -0.59 -6.52 8.36
C ALA A 235 -0.08 -5.86 9.65
N ARG A 236 1.03 -6.35 10.23
CA ARG A 236 1.46 -5.91 11.57
C ARG A 236 1.74 -4.41 11.67
N ILE A 237 2.19 -3.76 10.60
CA ILE A 237 2.49 -2.32 10.63
C ILE A 237 1.22 -1.49 10.88
N PHE A 238 0.05 -1.97 10.45
CA PHE A 238 -1.22 -1.30 10.72
C PHE A 238 -1.64 -1.42 12.19
N GLU A 239 -1.38 -2.57 12.81
CA GLU A 239 -1.60 -2.76 14.24
C GLU A 239 -0.60 -1.92 15.07
N VAL A 240 0.66 -1.81 14.64
CA VAL A 240 1.66 -0.91 15.22
C VAL A 240 1.20 0.55 15.12
N CYS A 241 0.75 0.99 13.93
CA CYS A 241 0.23 2.35 13.73
C CYS A 241 -1.02 2.61 14.59
N ARG A 242 -1.91 1.63 14.71
CA ARG A 242 -3.09 1.72 15.57
C ARG A 242 -2.69 1.92 17.03
N SER A 243 -1.79 1.08 17.55
CA SER A 243 -1.38 1.14 18.96
C SER A 243 -0.80 2.51 19.32
N ILE A 244 0.02 3.07 18.43
CA ILE A 244 0.67 4.37 18.68
C ILE A 244 -0.24 5.58 18.42
N ILE A 245 -1.11 5.53 17.41
CA ILE A 245 -2.05 6.63 17.13
C ILE A 245 -3.04 6.77 18.31
N PHE A 246 -3.54 5.65 18.83
CA PHE A 246 -4.55 5.66 19.88
C PHE A 246 -3.97 5.58 21.30
N ASN A 247 -2.63 5.58 21.46
CA ASN A 247 -1.95 5.41 22.75
C ASN A 247 -2.42 4.16 23.53
N GLN A 248 -2.60 3.04 22.81
CA GLN A 248 -3.10 1.79 23.37
C GLN A 248 -2.04 0.69 23.27
N ALA A 249 -2.06 -0.26 24.20
CA ALA A 249 -1.28 -1.46 24.09
C ALA A 249 -1.69 -2.28 22.84
N SER A 250 -0.74 -3.09 22.35
CA SER A 250 -0.97 -4.04 21.28
C SER A 250 -0.64 -5.45 21.75
N PHE A 251 -1.37 -6.44 21.24
CA PHE A 251 -1.01 -7.85 21.43
C PHE A 251 0.37 -8.19 20.88
N LEU A 252 0.90 -7.41 19.94
CA LEU A 252 2.25 -7.56 19.41
C LEU A 252 3.34 -7.34 20.48
N ALA A 253 3.00 -6.74 21.63
CA ALA A 253 3.89 -6.60 22.77
C ALA A 253 4.02 -7.89 23.60
N ALA A 254 3.15 -8.90 23.38
CA ALA A 254 3.21 -10.14 24.13
C ALA A 254 4.46 -10.96 23.72
N PRO A 255 5.10 -11.68 24.67
CA PRO A 255 6.39 -12.34 24.43
C PRO A 255 6.41 -13.29 23.22
N GLU A 256 5.33 -14.01 22.97
CA GLU A 256 5.20 -14.94 21.86
C GLU A 256 5.19 -14.25 20.47
N TRP A 257 4.67 -13.02 20.38
CA TRP A 257 4.66 -12.22 19.16
C TRP A 257 5.98 -11.46 18.94
N ILE A 258 6.62 -11.04 20.04
CA ILE A 258 8.00 -10.54 20.01
C ILE A 258 8.95 -11.63 19.51
N ASN A 259 8.86 -12.85 20.05
CA ASN A 259 9.67 -13.99 19.64
C ASN A 259 9.47 -14.33 18.16
N LEU A 260 8.22 -14.27 17.67
CA LEU A 260 7.94 -14.43 16.24
C LEU A 260 8.66 -13.35 15.42
N THR A 261 8.54 -12.08 15.80
CA THR A 261 9.21 -10.97 15.10
C THR A 261 10.73 -11.16 15.07
N ASP A 262 11.33 -11.55 16.19
CA ASP A 262 12.77 -11.83 16.30
C ASP A 262 13.20 -13.01 15.40
N SER A 263 12.36 -14.04 15.28
CA SER A 263 12.63 -15.20 14.41
C SER A 263 12.62 -14.83 12.92
N LEU A 264 11.69 -13.96 12.52
CA LEU A 264 11.59 -13.46 11.14
C LEU A 264 12.79 -12.59 10.78
N SER A 265 13.25 -11.78 11.73
CA SER A 265 14.48 -10.98 11.58
C SER A 265 15.71 -11.88 11.42
N LYS A 266 15.86 -12.93 12.23
CA LYS A 266 17.02 -13.85 12.22
C LYS A 266 17.17 -14.71 10.97
N THR A 267 16.09 -14.99 10.26
CA THR A 267 16.13 -15.87 9.07
C THR A 267 16.92 -15.23 7.91
N ASN A 268 17.11 -13.91 7.92
CA ASN A 268 17.98 -13.18 7.00
C ASN A 268 19.31 -12.81 7.68
N VAL A 269 20.20 -13.81 7.84
CA VAL A 269 21.43 -13.78 8.67
C VAL A 269 22.36 -12.58 8.43
N VAL A 270 22.34 -11.96 7.24
CA VAL A 270 23.19 -10.79 6.92
C VAL A 270 22.55 -9.45 7.32
N THR A 271 21.22 -9.40 7.55
CA THR A 271 20.45 -8.15 7.76
C THR A 271 19.58 -8.14 9.04
N ALA A 272 19.69 -9.18 9.88
CA ALA A 272 18.75 -9.49 10.96
C ALA A 272 18.64 -8.46 12.08
N ARG A 273 19.68 -7.66 12.33
CA ARG A 273 19.68 -6.64 13.39
C ARG A 273 19.31 -5.23 12.91
N HIS A 274 18.94 -5.10 11.63
CA HIS A 274 18.93 -3.82 10.90
C HIS A 274 17.63 -3.61 10.10
N SER A 275 16.56 -4.26 10.53
CA SER A 275 15.30 -4.28 9.80
C SER A 275 14.28 -3.30 10.39
N LEU A 276 13.34 -2.90 9.54
CA LEU A 276 12.10 -2.23 9.97
C LEU A 276 11.39 -3.03 11.08
N ASP A 277 11.48 -4.37 11.04
CA ASP A 277 10.88 -5.29 12.00
C ASP A 277 11.26 -4.98 13.46
N GLU A 278 12.55 -4.78 13.73
CA GLU A 278 13.04 -4.46 15.07
C GLU A 278 12.51 -3.11 15.55
N LEU A 279 12.46 -2.13 14.64
CA LEU A 279 11.92 -0.81 14.94
C LEU A 279 10.42 -0.86 15.22
N LEU A 280 9.64 -1.64 14.46
CA LEU A 280 8.21 -1.84 14.71
C LEU A 280 7.96 -2.47 16.08
N LYS A 281 8.83 -3.40 16.53
CA LYS A 281 8.79 -3.92 17.90
C LYS A 281 9.01 -2.81 18.93
N LEU A 282 10.03 -1.96 18.75
CA LEU A 282 10.28 -0.83 19.65
C LEU A 282 9.11 0.16 19.69
N VAL A 283 8.46 0.41 18.55
CA VAL A 283 7.25 1.26 18.48
C VAL A 283 6.13 0.70 19.34
N VAL A 284 5.87 -0.61 19.25
CA VAL A 284 4.85 -1.29 20.05
C VAL A 284 5.17 -1.20 21.54
N LEU A 285 6.42 -1.46 21.94
CA LEU A 285 6.84 -1.35 23.34
C LEU A 285 6.68 0.10 23.86
N CYS A 286 7.05 1.11 23.06
CA CYS A 286 6.82 2.51 23.41
C CYS A 286 5.33 2.84 23.60
N SER A 287 4.43 2.26 22.77
CA SER A 287 2.99 2.46 22.90
C SER A 287 2.41 1.79 24.15
N THR A 288 2.88 0.60 24.50
CA THR A 288 2.50 -0.09 25.75
C THR A 288 2.97 0.68 26.98
N LEU A 289 4.21 1.19 26.96
CA LEU A 289 4.71 2.05 28.03
C LEU A 289 3.89 3.34 28.14
N ARG A 290 3.52 3.98 27.01
CA ARG A 290 2.68 5.17 27.02
C ARG A 290 1.33 4.94 27.70
N ALA A 291 0.67 3.80 27.45
CA ALA A 291 -0.60 3.47 28.08
C ALA A 291 -0.47 3.40 29.61
N ARG A 292 0.54 2.66 30.10
CA ARG A 292 0.83 2.53 31.54
C ARG A 292 1.24 3.85 32.18
N THR A 293 2.06 4.64 31.50
CA THR A 293 2.43 5.99 31.94
C THR A 293 1.21 6.91 32.03
N ALA A 294 0.29 6.86 31.06
CA ALA A 294 -0.92 7.68 31.09
C ALA A 294 -1.85 7.29 32.26
N GLU A 295 -2.02 5.98 32.50
CA GLU A 295 -2.77 5.46 33.66
C GLU A 295 -2.14 5.90 34.99
N PHE A 296 -0.81 5.82 35.11
CA PHE A 296 -0.07 6.32 36.27
C PHE A 296 -0.29 7.82 36.49
N ILE A 297 -0.13 8.66 35.46
CA ILE A 297 -0.35 10.10 35.60
C ILE A 297 -1.79 10.42 35.99
N GLN A 298 -2.78 9.71 35.44
CA GLN A 298 -4.19 9.89 35.79
C GLN A 298 -4.53 9.46 37.22
N SER A 299 -3.75 8.54 37.82
CA SER A 299 -3.97 8.08 39.19
C SER A 299 -3.38 9.01 40.24
N ILE A 300 -2.50 9.94 39.85
CA ILE A 300 -1.93 10.95 40.75
C ILE A 300 -3.04 11.91 41.18
N SER A 301 -3.34 11.90 42.48
CA SER A 301 -4.26 12.84 43.10
C SER A 301 -3.49 13.96 43.82
N ALA A 302 -4.17 15.07 44.12
CA ALA A 302 -3.58 16.17 44.90
C ALA A 302 -3.13 15.77 46.32
N TYR A 303 -3.58 14.61 46.82
CA TYR A 303 -3.25 14.09 48.15
C TYR A 303 -2.31 12.88 48.11
N SER A 304 -1.83 12.49 46.93
CA SER A 304 -0.93 11.35 46.79
C SER A 304 0.43 11.69 47.41
N ASP A 305 0.92 10.82 48.29
CA ASP A 305 2.24 10.96 48.89
C ASP A 305 3.33 10.65 47.85
N PRO A 306 4.23 11.59 47.50
CA PRO A 306 5.29 11.37 46.52
C PRO A 306 6.18 10.15 46.82
N GLU A 307 6.43 9.84 48.09
CA GLU A 307 7.25 8.67 48.47
C GLU A 307 6.57 7.35 48.07
N SER A 308 5.25 7.28 48.15
CA SER A 308 4.47 6.11 47.76
C SER A 308 4.44 5.89 46.24
N LEU A 309 4.53 6.97 45.46
CA LEU A 309 4.52 6.95 43.99
C LEU A 309 5.89 6.66 43.38
N PHE A 310 6.96 6.93 44.13
CA PHE A 310 8.34 6.86 43.65
C PHE A 310 8.73 5.51 43.03
N PRO A 311 8.40 4.32 43.61
CA PRO A 311 8.82 3.04 43.03
C PRO A 311 8.21 2.77 41.65
N GLU A 312 6.93 3.09 41.46
CA GLU A 312 6.25 2.92 40.17
C GLU A 312 6.75 3.93 39.14
N ALA A 313 6.91 5.20 39.54
CA ALA A 313 7.50 6.23 38.70
C ALA A 313 8.91 5.86 38.23
N LEU A 314 9.76 5.37 39.15
CA LEU A 314 11.11 4.92 38.84
C LEU A 314 11.11 3.73 37.88
N SER A 315 10.20 2.76 38.05
CA SER A 315 10.07 1.62 37.14
C SER A 315 9.68 2.07 35.73
N LEU A 316 8.71 2.97 35.59
CA LEU A 316 8.27 3.51 34.30
C LEU A 316 9.35 4.35 33.62
N ALA A 317 10.10 5.12 34.40
CA ALA A 317 11.23 5.90 33.88
C ALA A 317 12.38 5.00 33.42
N THR A 318 12.72 3.96 34.19
CA THR A 318 13.76 2.98 33.85
C THR A 318 13.45 2.28 32.54
N GLU A 319 12.24 1.75 32.39
CA GLU A 319 11.80 1.13 31.13
C GLU A 319 11.86 2.12 29.95
N GLY A 320 11.56 3.39 30.18
CA GLY A 320 11.72 4.43 29.18
C GLY A 320 13.18 4.69 28.78
N PHE A 321 14.11 4.70 29.74
CA PHE A 321 15.54 4.80 29.46
C PHE A 321 16.05 3.60 28.67
N ASP A 322 15.61 2.38 29.02
CA ASP A 322 15.95 1.16 28.29
C ASP A 322 15.46 1.22 26.83
N LEU A 323 14.23 1.69 26.60
CA LEU A 323 13.70 1.88 25.24
C LEU A 323 14.44 2.98 24.47
N ARG A 324 14.85 4.06 25.14
CA ARG A 324 15.67 5.11 24.54
C ARG A 324 17.02 4.56 24.10
N GLU A 325 17.70 3.82 24.98
CA GLU A 325 18.96 3.15 24.66
C GLU A 325 18.79 2.17 23.50
N ALA A 326 17.71 1.38 23.48
CA ALA A 326 17.42 0.46 22.40
C ALA A 326 17.22 1.16 21.04
N LEU A 327 16.52 2.31 21.02
CA LEU A 327 16.36 3.12 19.81
C LEU A 327 17.69 3.69 19.31
N GLU A 328 18.55 4.19 20.20
CA GLU A 328 19.87 4.71 19.83
C GLU A 328 20.81 3.60 19.35
N CYS A 329 20.81 2.45 20.03
CA CYS A 329 21.53 1.25 19.60
C CYS A 329 21.07 0.79 18.22
N TRP A 330 19.76 0.77 17.97
CA TRP A 330 19.20 0.46 16.65
C TRP A 330 19.69 1.47 15.61
N LYS A 331 19.67 2.77 15.90
CA LYS A 331 20.09 3.81 14.94
C LYS A 331 21.58 3.74 14.61
N PHE A 332 22.44 3.55 15.61
CA PHE A 332 23.88 3.40 15.40
C PHE A 332 24.22 2.16 14.57
N SER A 333 23.45 1.09 14.78
CA SER A 333 23.66 -0.19 14.10
C SER A 333 22.97 -0.24 12.73
N ALA A 334 22.02 0.65 12.42
CA ALA A 334 21.19 0.57 11.22
C ALA A 334 22.01 0.82 9.94
N VAL A 335 22.41 -0.28 9.28
CA VAL A 335 22.98 -0.27 7.93
C VAL A 335 22.05 -1.06 7.02
N LEU A 336 21.27 -0.36 6.22
CA LEU A 336 20.44 -0.96 5.17
C LEU A 336 21.19 -0.87 3.83
N PRO A 337 21.19 -1.96 3.04
CA PRO A 337 21.84 -1.95 1.74
C PRO A 337 21.08 -1.00 0.78
N PRO A 338 21.75 -0.37 -0.20
CA PRO A 338 21.12 0.63 -1.10
C PRO A 338 19.88 0.11 -1.83
N GLU A 339 19.81 -1.20 -2.10
CA GLU A 339 18.68 -1.87 -2.75
C GLU A 339 17.40 -1.85 -1.89
N ARG A 340 17.52 -1.63 -0.57
CA ARG A 340 16.40 -1.46 0.37
C ARG A 340 16.11 0.01 0.67
N HIS A 341 16.18 0.85 -0.36
CA HIS A 341 16.02 2.30 -0.22
C HIS A 341 14.68 2.69 0.43
N GLU A 342 13.57 2.09 -0.01
CA GLU A 342 12.24 2.41 0.54
C GLU A 342 12.11 1.98 2.00
N GLU A 343 12.56 0.76 2.35
CA GLU A 343 12.59 0.30 3.75
C GLU A 343 13.47 1.21 4.62
N MET A 344 14.60 1.71 4.09
CA MET A 344 15.49 2.65 4.79
C MET A 344 14.82 4.00 5.04
N MET A 345 14.11 4.55 4.05
CA MET A 345 13.35 5.78 4.20
C MET A 345 12.26 5.61 5.26
N LEU A 346 11.48 4.54 5.16
CA LEU A 346 10.42 4.22 6.12
C LEU A 346 10.97 4.06 7.55
N SER A 347 12.08 3.34 7.70
CA SER A 347 12.73 3.13 8.99
C SER A 347 13.29 4.43 9.58
N THR A 348 13.80 5.33 8.74
CA THR A 348 14.28 6.67 9.18
C THR A 348 13.15 7.54 9.69
N ILE A 349 12.01 7.53 8.99
CA ILE A 349 10.80 8.24 9.38
C ILE A 349 10.29 7.70 10.72
N TYR A 350 10.14 6.37 10.84
CA TYR A 350 9.62 5.74 12.05
C TYR A 350 10.56 5.92 13.24
N TYR A 351 11.87 5.85 13.05
CA TYR A 351 12.83 6.09 14.15
C TYR A 351 12.68 7.51 14.70
N SER A 352 12.58 8.50 13.82
CA SER A 352 12.44 9.90 14.24
C SER A 352 11.10 10.14 14.93
N ALA A 353 10.01 9.59 14.39
CA ALA A 353 8.68 9.69 15.00
C ALA A 353 8.62 8.99 16.36
N THR A 354 9.12 7.75 16.47
CA THR A 354 9.15 7.00 17.72
C THR A 354 10.03 7.67 18.77
N SER A 355 11.15 8.28 18.35
CA SER A 355 12.02 9.03 19.27
C SER A 355 11.31 10.22 19.90
N ILE A 356 10.57 11.01 19.11
CA ILE A 356 9.75 12.12 19.60
C ILE A 356 8.58 11.60 20.46
N TYR A 357 7.94 10.52 20.02
CA TYR A 357 6.81 9.92 20.72
C TYR A 357 7.20 9.44 22.12
N LEU A 358 8.31 8.71 22.25
CA LEU A 358 8.82 8.23 23.55
C LEU A 358 9.14 9.40 24.49
N SER A 359 9.74 10.48 24.00
CA SER A 359 9.92 11.71 24.81
C SER A 359 8.58 12.27 25.30
N GLY A 360 7.58 12.24 24.42
CA GLY A 360 6.21 12.69 24.69
C GLY A 360 5.48 11.88 25.76
N ASN A 361 5.95 10.68 26.11
CA ASN A 361 5.40 9.95 27.25
C ASN A 361 5.62 10.71 28.57
N TYR A 362 6.62 11.59 28.63
CA TYR A 362 7.04 12.26 29.85
C TYR A 362 6.97 13.79 29.75
N ASP A 363 7.37 14.38 28.63
CA ASP A 363 7.56 15.83 28.54
C ASP A 363 6.26 16.65 28.56
N TYR A 364 5.11 16.08 28.20
CA TYR A 364 3.82 16.74 28.37
C TYR A 364 3.40 16.89 29.84
N ASP A 365 3.87 15.97 30.70
CA ASP A 365 3.51 15.89 32.12
C ASP A 365 4.73 16.08 33.04
N LEU A 366 5.76 16.79 32.56
CA LEU A 366 7.09 16.85 33.19
C LEU A 366 7.05 17.31 34.65
N ASN A 367 6.13 18.22 35.00
CA ASN A 367 5.97 18.72 36.36
C ASN A 367 5.60 17.61 37.36
N HIS A 368 4.79 16.63 36.95
CA HIS A 368 4.42 15.49 37.82
C HIS A 368 5.65 14.63 38.12
N TRP A 369 6.44 14.31 37.09
CA TRP A 369 7.68 13.54 37.22
C TRP A 369 8.71 14.25 38.12
N GLN A 370 8.88 15.56 37.94
CA GLN A 370 9.78 16.37 38.76
C GLN A 370 9.34 16.44 40.22
N THR A 371 8.03 16.53 40.48
CA THR A 371 7.47 16.56 41.84
C THR A 371 7.74 15.26 42.59
N ILE A 372 7.72 14.12 41.90
CA ILE A 372 8.06 12.81 42.47
C ILE A 372 9.59 12.65 42.64
N GLY A 373 10.39 13.46 41.94
CA GLY A 373 11.86 13.42 42.03
C GLY A 373 12.52 12.38 41.14
N VAL A 374 11.86 11.96 40.06
CA VAL A 374 12.38 10.94 39.12
C VAL A 374 12.84 11.60 37.81
N GLY A 375 14.06 11.26 37.37
CA GLY A 375 14.56 11.64 36.06
C GLY A 375 13.90 10.83 34.93
N VAL A 376 13.66 11.45 33.78
CA VAL A 376 12.88 10.84 32.68
C VAL A 376 13.59 11.00 31.31
N PRO A 377 13.41 10.05 30.36
CA PRO A 377 14.15 9.98 29.09
C PRO A 377 13.59 10.94 28.00
N THR A 378 13.62 12.24 28.32
CA THR A 378 13.13 13.31 27.41
C THR A 378 14.22 13.77 26.45
N LEU A 379 13.79 14.24 25.27
CA LEU A 379 14.66 14.87 24.28
C LEU A 379 14.70 16.38 24.50
N ASN A 380 15.84 17.00 24.20
CA ASN A 380 15.95 18.45 24.18
C ASN A 380 15.33 19.05 22.90
N LEU A 381 15.15 20.37 22.88
CA LEU A 381 14.49 21.07 21.77
C LEU A 381 15.23 20.93 20.43
N ALA A 382 16.57 20.86 20.44
CA ALA A 382 17.37 20.71 19.23
C ALA A 382 17.23 19.31 18.64
N GLU A 383 17.17 18.27 19.50
CA GLU A 383 16.91 16.89 19.09
C GLU A 383 15.50 16.74 18.51
N ILE A 384 14.48 17.33 19.15
CA ILE A 384 13.11 17.33 18.63
C ILE A 384 13.06 18.01 17.25
N ALA A 385 13.73 19.16 17.08
CA ALA A 385 13.79 19.85 15.79
C ALA A 385 14.46 19.00 14.71
N LYS A 386 15.59 18.35 15.04
CA LYS A 386 16.28 17.43 14.13
C LYS A 386 15.40 16.26 13.70
N HIS A 387 14.68 15.65 14.63
CA HIS A 387 13.75 14.56 14.29
C HIS A 387 12.55 15.06 13.49
N PHE A 388 12.03 16.24 13.79
CA PHE A 388 10.98 16.89 12.98
C PHE A 388 11.43 17.07 11.54
N ASP A 389 12.60 17.67 11.31
CA ASP A 389 13.15 17.89 9.97
C ASP A 389 13.37 16.57 9.22
N ASN A 390 13.90 15.55 9.91
CA ASN A 390 14.05 14.21 9.33
C ASN A 390 12.72 13.60 8.89
N ILE A 391 11.65 13.75 9.67
CA ILE A 391 10.31 13.27 9.30
C ILE A 391 9.84 14.00 8.04
N ILE A 392 9.83 15.33 8.06
CA ILE A 392 9.28 16.15 6.97
C ILE A 392 10.03 15.91 5.66
N LEU A 393 11.36 16.03 5.66
CA LEU A 393 12.17 15.89 4.45
C LEU A 393 12.09 14.46 3.88
N THR A 394 12.04 13.44 4.74
CA THR A 394 12.01 12.06 4.29
C THR A 394 10.61 11.67 3.79
N VAL A 395 9.54 12.14 4.44
CA VAL A 395 8.15 11.91 3.98
C VAL A 395 7.90 12.59 2.64
N GLU A 396 8.30 13.86 2.51
CA GLU A 396 8.17 14.61 1.25
C GLU A 396 8.87 13.88 0.09
N LYS A 397 10.09 13.41 0.33
CA LYS A 397 10.82 12.62 -0.66
C LYS A 397 10.12 11.29 -0.93
N ALA A 398 9.66 10.58 0.11
CA ALA A 398 9.03 9.26 -0.02
C ALA A 398 7.77 9.31 -0.88
N LEU A 399 6.88 10.27 -0.62
CA LEU A 399 5.64 10.47 -1.38
C LEU A 399 5.91 10.70 -2.87
N LYS A 400 6.99 11.42 -3.20
CA LYS A 400 7.36 11.76 -4.58
C LYS A 400 8.10 10.64 -5.33
N THR A 401 8.92 9.84 -4.65
CA THR A 401 9.90 8.97 -5.31
C THR A 401 9.74 7.48 -5.05
N THR A 402 8.80 7.05 -4.20
CA THR A 402 8.69 5.65 -3.77
C THR A 402 7.31 5.05 -4.02
N SER A 403 7.21 3.74 -3.84
CA SER A 403 5.95 2.99 -3.83
C SER A 403 5.36 2.80 -2.44
N LEU A 404 5.95 3.39 -1.39
CA LEU A 404 5.46 3.29 -0.02
C LEU A 404 4.03 3.82 0.09
N SER A 405 3.18 3.08 0.81
CA SER A 405 1.81 3.52 1.02
C SER A 405 1.79 4.84 1.81
N PRO A 406 1.09 5.89 1.33
CA PRO A 406 0.92 7.14 2.06
C PRO A 406 0.35 6.98 3.49
N LEU A 407 -0.42 5.90 3.74
CA LEU A 407 -0.94 5.56 5.07
C LEU A 407 0.15 5.43 6.14
N LEU A 408 1.34 4.98 5.76
CA LEU A 408 2.45 4.78 6.69
C LEU A 408 2.98 6.12 7.26
N PHE A 409 2.64 7.24 6.63
CA PHE A 409 3.11 8.56 7.05
C PHE A 409 2.14 9.28 8.00
N LEU A 410 0.94 8.73 8.24
CA LEU A 410 -0.05 9.33 9.16
C LEU A 410 0.49 9.45 10.59
N PHE A 411 1.03 8.37 11.16
CA PHE A 411 1.61 8.39 12.51
C PHE A 411 2.80 9.38 12.60
N PRO A 412 3.82 9.30 11.73
CA PRO A 412 4.95 10.23 11.77
C PRO A 412 4.55 11.69 11.62
N LEU A 413 3.66 12.01 10.68
CA LEU A 413 3.19 13.37 10.45
C LEU A 413 2.35 13.89 11.63
N ARG A 414 1.54 13.03 12.26
CA ARG A 414 0.82 13.38 13.48
C ARG A 414 1.78 13.76 14.62
N VAL A 415 2.83 12.96 14.83
CA VAL A 415 3.85 13.24 15.87
C VAL A 415 4.61 14.54 15.57
N ALA A 416 5.04 14.73 14.32
CA ALA A 416 5.69 15.96 13.89
C ALA A 416 4.77 17.17 14.08
N GLY A 417 3.51 17.07 13.65
CA GLY A 417 2.48 18.09 13.82
C GLY A 417 2.22 18.45 15.28
N ALA A 418 2.20 17.47 16.18
CA ALA A 418 2.03 17.72 17.62
C ALA A 418 3.19 18.55 18.21
N ARG A 419 4.39 18.47 17.61
CA ARG A 419 5.57 19.28 17.98
C ARG A 419 5.72 20.56 17.17
N ALA A 420 4.92 20.78 16.13
CA ALA A 420 4.95 22.01 15.33
C ALA A 420 4.51 23.21 16.18
N LYS A 421 5.43 24.14 16.42
CA LYS A 421 5.20 25.38 17.19
C LYS A 421 5.06 26.60 16.28
N GLN A 422 5.74 26.60 15.15
CA GLN A 422 5.78 27.72 14.22
C GLN A 422 4.80 27.51 13.07
N LYS A 423 4.25 28.60 12.51
CA LYS A 423 3.24 28.53 11.45
C LYS A 423 3.72 27.75 10.23
N TRP A 424 4.96 27.96 9.78
CA TRP A 424 5.52 27.21 8.65
C TRP A 424 5.64 25.70 8.91
N GLN A 425 5.89 25.29 10.17
CA GLN A 425 5.91 23.87 10.55
C GLN A 425 4.52 23.24 10.46
N GLN A 426 3.49 24.00 10.84
CA GLN A 426 2.10 23.58 10.74
C GLN A 426 1.66 23.49 9.27
N ASP A 427 2.08 24.46 8.45
CA ASP A 427 1.74 24.52 7.03
C ASP A 427 2.36 23.34 6.26
N ILE A 428 3.64 23.02 6.49
CA ILE A 428 4.29 21.90 5.80
C ILE A 428 3.71 20.54 6.22
N VAL A 429 3.38 20.35 7.51
CA VAL A 429 2.69 19.12 7.97
C VAL A 429 1.31 19.02 7.32
N THR A 430 0.59 20.13 7.21
CA THR A 430 -0.73 20.18 6.57
C THR A 430 -0.63 19.81 5.10
N GLU A 431 0.34 20.35 4.37
CA GLU A 431 0.59 20.03 2.96
C GLU A 431 0.83 18.52 2.74
N LEU A 432 1.73 17.92 3.54
CA LEU A 432 2.03 16.49 3.43
C LEU A 432 0.81 15.61 3.80
N LEU A 433 0.02 16.00 4.79
CA LEU A 433 -1.22 15.30 5.12
C LEU A 433 -2.27 15.43 4.02
N GLN A 434 -2.34 16.57 3.31
CA GLN A 434 -3.20 16.74 2.15
C GLN A 434 -2.76 15.85 0.97
N GLU A 435 -1.46 15.63 0.79
CA GLU A 435 -0.95 14.67 -0.19
C GLU A 435 -1.36 13.24 0.15
N VAL A 436 -1.26 12.82 1.43
CA VAL A 436 -1.78 11.52 1.89
C VAL A 436 -3.29 11.41 1.65
N ARG A 437 -4.03 12.50 1.89
CA ARG A 437 -5.48 12.60 1.73
C ARG A 437 -5.95 12.32 0.30
N GLU A 438 -5.12 12.57 -0.72
CA GLU A 438 -5.49 12.32 -2.12
C GLU A 438 -5.89 10.86 -2.38
N GLN A 439 -5.26 9.92 -1.65
CA GLN A 439 -5.57 8.49 -1.74
C GLN A 439 -6.36 7.99 -0.53
N PHE A 440 -6.10 8.53 0.66
CA PHE A 440 -6.70 8.06 1.92
C PHE A 440 -7.32 9.19 2.71
N ILE A 441 -8.64 9.35 2.55
CA ILE A 441 -9.41 10.44 3.18
C ILE A 441 -9.31 10.46 4.71
N VAL A 442 -8.94 9.34 5.35
CA VAL A 442 -8.66 9.26 6.80
C VAL A 442 -7.64 10.29 7.30
N ALA A 443 -6.78 10.85 6.43
CA ALA A 443 -5.90 11.95 6.78
C ALA A 443 -6.66 13.18 7.35
N ASP A 444 -7.94 13.33 7.00
CA ASP A 444 -8.83 14.37 7.55
C ASP A 444 -8.96 14.29 9.09
N ALA A 445 -8.91 13.09 9.67
CA ALA A 445 -8.92 12.93 11.13
C ALA A 445 -7.68 13.59 11.76
N MET A 446 -6.50 13.38 11.18
CA MET A 446 -5.23 13.95 11.66
C MET A 446 -5.19 15.47 11.46
N LEU A 447 -5.65 15.95 10.30
CA LEU A 447 -5.75 17.38 10.01
C LEU A 447 -6.67 18.08 11.03
N THR A 448 -7.82 17.47 11.34
CA THR A 448 -8.77 18.01 12.31
C THR A 448 -8.18 18.04 13.72
N GLU A 449 -7.59 16.93 14.17
CA GLU A 449 -6.96 16.82 15.49
C GLU A 449 -5.83 17.86 15.68
N LEU A 450 -4.92 17.96 14.70
CA LEU A 450 -3.81 18.90 14.75
C LEU A 450 -4.28 20.35 14.69
N GLY A 451 -5.28 20.66 13.87
CA GLY A 451 -5.87 22.00 13.80
C GLY A 451 -6.46 22.45 15.15
N GLN A 452 -7.15 21.55 15.85
CA GLN A 452 -7.66 21.80 17.20
C GLN A 452 -6.52 22.01 18.20
N LEU A 453 -5.48 21.16 18.16
CA LEU A 453 -4.30 21.27 19.02
C LEU A 453 -3.55 22.60 18.83
N TRP A 454 -3.37 23.05 17.59
CA TRP A 454 -2.67 24.31 17.31
C TRP A 454 -3.49 25.51 17.76
N THR A 455 -4.81 25.45 17.62
CA THR A 455 -5.72 26.52 18.06
C THR A 455 -5.77 26.63 19.58
N SER A 456 -5.79 25.51 20.31
CA SER A 456 -5.83 25.53 21.78
C SER A 456 -4.56 26.14 22.39
N ARG A 457 -3.39 25.95 21.76
CA ARG A 457 -2.14 26.57 22.21
C ARG A 457 -2.12 28.09 22.07
N ILE A 458 -2.76 28.64 21.03
CA ILE A 458 -2.87 30.09 20.83
C ILE A 458 -3.74 30.74 21.91
N MET A 459 -4.72 30.02 22.47
CA MET A 459 -5.60 30.54 23.53
C MET A 459 -4.96 30.52 24.92
N VAL A 460 -3.87 29.77 25.11
CA VAL A 460 -3.17 29.62 26.41
C VAL A 460 -1.88 30.44 26.47
N SER A 461 -1.38 30.92 25.32
CA SER A 461 -0.28 31.90 25.21
C SER A 461 -0.80 33.33 25.22
#